data_AF-A0A5C7IKQ2-F1
#
_entry.id   AF-A0A5C7IKQ2-F1
#
_cell.length_a   1.000
_cell.length_b   1.000
_cell.length_c   1.000
_cell.angle_alpha   90.00
_cell.angle_beta   90.00
_cell.angle_gamma   90.00
#
_symmetry.space_group_name_H-M   'P 1'
#
loop_
_entity.id
_entity.type
_entity.pdbx_description
1 polymer ?
#
loop_
_entity_poly.entity_id
_entity_poly.type
_entity_poly.pdbx_seq_one_letter_code
_entity_poly.pdbx_strand_id
1 'polypeptide(L)'
;MDWIGFELTPPSSFIVMAGDALTEWSNDRVRACTHRVVMSGKATRYTAGLFSFSSKILQVPEKLIDQQHPLKYKPFDHMDYVDYVFSKHVCPRPDCRYKAYCGI
;
A
#
# COMPACT_ATOMS: atom_id res chain seq x y z
N MET A 1 17.07 -0.91 -7.69
CA MET A 1 16.20 -0.07 -6.82
C MET A 1 17.06 0.37 -5.67
N ASP A 2 17.15 1.66 -5.45
CA ASP A 2 17.96 2.23 -4.38
C ASP A 2 17.09 2.41 -3.14
N TRP A 3 17.68 2.14 -1.97
CA TRP A 3 17.02 2.32 -0.69
C TRP A 3 17.35 3.71 -0.14
N ILE A 4 16.32 4.45 0.24
CA ILE A 4 16.47 5.77 0.85
C ILE A 4 16.35 5.62 2.36
N GLY A 5 17.40 6.00 3.09
CA GLY A 5 17.36 6.09 4.55
C GLY A 5 16.48 7.26 4.98
N PHE A 6 15.76 7.11 6.09
CA PHE A 6 14.87 8.15 6.60
C PHE A 6 15.07 8.33 8.11
N GLU A 7 15.22 9.58 8.52
CA GLU A 7 15.34 10.00 9.92
C GLU A 7 14.19 10.96 10.26
N LEU A 8 13.49 10.69 11.37
CA LEU A 8 12.37 11.49 11.82
C LEU A 8 12.86 12.76 12.49
N THR A 9 12.62 13.90 11.85
CA THR A 9 12.90 15.23 12.40
C THR A 9 11.73 16.16 12.09
N PRO A 10 11.29 17.03 13.02
CA PRO A 10 11.64 17.15 14.45
C PRO A 10 11.09 16.00 15.34
N PRO A 11 11.38 16.00 16.66
CA PRO A 11 10.73 15.09 17.61
C PRO A 11 9.19 15.26 17.55
N SER A 12 8.46 14.14 17.65
CA SER A 12 7.00 14.05 17.47
C SER A 12 6.47 14.06 16.03
N SER A 13 7.35 13.90 15.03
CA SER A 13 6.94 13.61 13.66
C SER A 13 6.53 12.15 13.47
N PHE A 14 5.69 11.89 12.46
CA PHE A 14 5.33 10.54 12.02
C PHE A 14 5.35 10.43 10.49
N ILE A 15 5.44 9.21 9.98
CA ILE A 15 5.41 8.92 8.54
C ILE A 15 4.03 8.41 8.18
N VAL A 16 3.45 8.95 7.11
CA VAL A 16 2.25 8.40 6.47
C VAL A 16 2.66 7.74 5.17
N MET A 17 2.22 6.51 4.95
CA MET A 17 2.49 5.74 3.74
C MET A 17 1.20 5.19 3.17
N ALA A 18 1.12 5.13 1.84
CA ALA A 18 0.03 4.47 1.15
C ALA A 18 0.16 2.95 1.28
N GLY A 19 -0.95 2.29 1.58
CA GLY A 19 -1.09 0.84 1.41
C GLY A 19 -1.56 0.48 0.00
N ASP A 20 -1.55 -0.82 -0.31
CA ASP A 20 -2.00 -1.34 -1.61
C ASP A 20 -3.39 -0.80 -1.95
N ALA A 21 -4.35 -0.90 -1.01
CA ALA A 21 -5.72 -0.36 -1.06
C ALA A 21 -5.88 1.06 -1.64
N LEU A 22 -4.92 1.94 -1.34
CA LEU A 22 -4.94 3.33 -1.81
C LEU A 22 -4.41 3.44 -3.25
N THR A 23 -3.54 2.51 -3.66
CA THR A 23 -3.05 2.37 -5.03
C THR A 23 -4.16 1.98 -5.98
N GLU A 24 -4.97 0.96 -5.64
CA GLU A 24 -6.06 0.58 -6.54
C GLU A 24 -7.15 1.64 -6.52
N TRP A 25 -7.56 2.14 -5.34
CA TRP A 25 -8.57 3.20 -5.23
C TRP A 25 -8.20 4.46 -6.03
N SER A 26 -6.92 4.85 -6.03
CA SER A 26 -6.44 6.03 -6.77
C SER A 26 -6.15 5.78 -8.26
N ASN A 27 -6.35 4.55 -8.74
CA ASN A 27 -6.03 4.11 -10.10
C ASN A 27 -4.54 4.32 -10.47
N ASP A 28 -3.63 3.90 -9.58
CA ASP A 28 -2.17 4.07 -9.60
C ASP A 28 -1.62 5.48 -9.35
N ARG A 29 -2.46 6.47 -9.03
CA ARG A 29 -1.97 7.84 -8.80
C ARG A 29 -1.20 7.99 -7.49
N VAL A 30 -1.55 7.21 -6.48
CA VAL A 30 -0.84 7.13 -5.21
C VAL A 30 -0.29 5.72 -5.07
N ARG A 31 1.03 5.54 -5.07
CA ARG A 31 1.64 4.20 -5.07
C ARG A 31 2.02 3.77 -3.66
N ALA A 32 1.71 2.52 -3.33
CA ALA A 32 2.21 1.89 -2.11
C ALA A 32 3.75 1.82 -2.11
N CYS A 33 4.37 2.26 -1.02
CA CYS A 33 5.82 2.29 -0.91
C CYS A 33 6.35 0.95 -0.38
N THR A 34 7.26 0.33 -1.14
CA THR A 34 8.07 -0.78 -0.61
C THR A 34 9.04 -0.21 0.42
N HIS A 35 8.93 -0.68 1.66
CA HIS A 35 9.74 -0.21 2.78
C HIS A 35 10.26 -1.40 3.58
N ARG A 36 11.36 -1.18 4.30
CA ARG A 36 11.93 -2.17 5.21
C ARG A 36 12.51 -1.47 6.43
N VAL A 37 12.52 -2.15 7.57
CA VAL A 37 13.29 -1.73 8.73
C VAL A 37 14.63 -2.46 8.69
N VAL A 38 15.71 -1.69 8.73
CA VAL A 38 17.07 -2.24 8.86
C VAL A 38 17.57 -1.88 10.25
N MET A 39 18.03 -2.89 10.99
CA MET A 39 18.70 -2.67 12.26
C MET A 39 20.15 -2.26 11.99
N SER A 40 20.49 -1.01 12.26
CA SER A 40 21.86 -0.50 12.17
C SER A 40 22.24 0.14 13.50
N GLY A 41 23.16 -0.49 14.24
CA GLY A 41 23.66 0.01 15.52
C GLY A 41 23.39 -0.92 16.70
N LYS A 42 23.81 -0.50 17.90
CA LYS A 42 23.67 -1.27 19.15
C LYS A 42 22.46 -0.87 19.99
N ALA A 43 21.87 0.29 19.70
CA ALA A 43 20.73 0.81 20.45
C ALA A 43 19.42 0.13 20.02
N THR A 44 18.53 -0.11 20.97
CA THR A 44 17.18 -0.60 20.69
C THR A 44 16.35 0.51 20.08
N ARG A 45 15.65 0.21 18.98
CA ARG A 45 14.68 1.12 18.35
C ARG A 45 13.27 0.61 18.60
N TYR A 46 12.42 1.48 19.13
CA TYR A 46 10.98 1.21 19.29
C TYR A 46 10.19 1.92 18.19
N THR A 47 9.15 1.26 17.68
CA THR A 47 8.20 1.84 16.72
C THR A 47 6.79 1.36 17.01
N ALA A 48 5.82 2.24 16.82
CA ALA A 48 4.41 1.89 16.75
C ALA A 48 3.89 2.15 15.34
N GLY A 49 3.03 1.26 14.85
CA GLY A 49 2.35 1.40 13.56
C GLY A 49 0.84 1.47 13.77
N LEU A 50 0.20 2.41 13.07
CA LEU A 50 -1.26 2.47 12.96
C LEU A 50 -1.64 2.13 11.52
N PHE A 51 -2.54 1.16 11.36
CA PHE A 51 -2.97 0.67 10.05
C PHE A 51 -4.48 0.87 9.91
N SER A 52 -4.89 1.40 8.77
CA SER A 52 -6.30 1.68 8.45
C SER A 52 -6.79 0.71 7.38
N PHE A 53 -7.90 0.04 7.67
CA PHE A 53 -8.59 -0.86 6.75
C PHE A 53 -10.00 -0.34 6.44
N SER A 54 -10.61 -0.89 5.39
CA SER A 54 -11.96 -0.55 4.97
C SER A 54 -12.80 -1.82 5.03
N SER A 55 -13.96 -1.78 5.67
CA SER A 55 -14.93 -2.88 5.66
C SER A 55 -15.95 -2.74 4.53
N LYS A 56 -15.59 -2.02 3.47
CA LYS A 56 -16.44 -1.70 2.32
C LYS A 56 -15.75 -2.15 1.04
N ILE A 57 -16.58 -2.38 0.02
CA ILE A 57 -16.11 -2.53 -1.35
C ILE A 57 -15.32 -1.28 -1.76
N LEU A 58 -14.04 -1.48 -2.09
CA LEU A 58 -13.20 -0.47 -2.71
C LEU A 58 -13.42 -0.48 -4.22
N GLN A 59 -13.57 0.71 -4.78
CA GLN A 59 -13.69 0.92 -6.21
C GLN A 59 -12.99 2.22 -6.59
N VAL A 60 -12.48 2.27 -7.82
CA VAL A 60 -11.91 3.50 -8.38
C VAL A 60 -13.02 4.55 -8.50
N PRO A 61 -12.86 5.75 -7.95
CA PRO A 61 -13.80 6.85 -8.17
C PRO A 61 -13.91 7.21 -9.65
N GLU A 62 -15.12 7.41 -10.16
CA GLU A 62 -15.37 7.73 -11.57
C GLU A 62 -14.59 8.97 -12.05
N LYS A 63 -14.44 9.97 -11.19
CA LYS A 63 -13.65 11.19 -11.48
C LYS A 63 -12.15 10.94 -11.73
N LEU A 64 -11.66 9.75 -11.41
CA LEU A 64 -10.26 9.33 -11.63
C LEU A 64 -10.12 8.47 -12.90
N ILE A 65 -11.20 8.30 -13.67
CA ILE A 65 -11.25 7.52 -14.91
C ILE A 65 -11.49 8.47 -16.08
N ASP A 66 -10.59 8.45 -17.05
CA ASP A 66 -10.68 9.26 -18.25
C ASP A 66 -9.96 8.57 -19.42
N GLN A 67 -9.94 9.20 -20.60
CA GLN A 67 -9.31 8.62 -21.79
C GLN A 67 -7.80 8.40 -21.63
N GLN A 68 -7.11 9.22 -20.83
CA GLN A 68 -5.68 9.11 -20.54
C GLN A 68 -5.42 8.14 -19.38
N HIS A 69 -6.41 7.96 -18.48
CA HIS A 69 -6.35 7.10 -17.31
C HIS A 69 -7.52 6.12 -17.30
N PRO A 70 -7.50 5.08 -18.16
CA PRO A 70 -8.56 4.07 -18.16
C PRO A 70 -8.62 3.33 -16.82
N LEU A 71 -9.76 2.70 -16.55
CA LEU A 71 -9.96 1.89 -15.35
C LEU A 71 -8.99 0.69 -15.36
N LYS A 72 -8.23 0.51 -14.27
CA LYS A 72 -7.26 -0.59 -14.14
C LYS A 72 -7.66 -1.68 -13.14
N TYR A 73 -8.66 -1.40 -12.31
CA TYR A 73 -9.02 -2.25 -11.17
C TYR A 73 -10.53 -2.44 -11.09
N LYS A 74 -10.96 -3.68 -10.85
CA LYS A 74 -12.35 -4.04 -10.58
C LYS A 74 -12.68 -3.73 -9.10
N PRO A 75 -13.95 -3.42 -8.77
CA PRO A 75 -14.36 -3.31 -7.38
C PRO A 75 -14.06 -4.58 -6.59
N PHE A 76 -13.65 -4.46 -5.33
CA PHE A 76 -13.30 -5.60 -4.48
C PHE A 76 -13.53 -5.33 -2.99
N ASP A 77 -13.74 -6.38 -2.19
CA ASP A 77 -13.76 -6.26 -0.74
C ASP A 77 -12.33 -6.17 -0.17
N HIS A 78 -12.05 -5.11 0.58
CA HIS A 78 -10.70 -4.86 1.09
C HIS A 78 -10.29 -5.87 2.17
N MET A 79 -11.21 -6.37 3.00
CA MET A 79 -10.85 -7.37 4.01
C MET A 79 -10.56 -8.72 3.36
N ASP A 80 -11.30 -9.11 2.32
CA ASP A 80 -10.99 -10.30 1.53
C ASP A 80 -9.61 -10.19 0.86
N TYR A 81 -9.22 -9.00 0.39
CA TYR A 81 -7.88 -8.75 -0.15
C TYR A 81 -6.80 -8.91 0.94
N VAL A 82 -7.03 -8.37 2.13
CA VAL A 82 -6.11 -8.51 3.27
C VAL A 82 -5.90 -9.99 3.59
N ASP A 83 -6.99 -10.76 3.68
CA ASP A 83 -6.93 -12.21 3.92
C ASP A 83 -6.20 -12.94 2.78
N TYR A 84 -6.45 -12.57 1.51
CA TYR A 84 -5.72 -13.11 0.35
C TYR A 84 -4.20 -12.88 0.46
N VAL A 85 -3.77 -11.68 0.85
CA VAL A 85 -2.34 -11.33 0.98
C VAL A 85 -1.67 -12.10 2.12
N PHE A 86 -2.35 -12.30 3.25
CA PHE A 86 -1.78 -12.99 4.41
C PHE A 86 -1.90 -14.52 4.34
N SER A 87 -2.87 -15.06 3.59
CA SER A 87 -3.10 -16.52 3.50
C SER A 87 -2.29 -17.22 2.41
N LYS A 88 -1.84 -16.50 1.38
CA LYS A 88 -1.09 -17.08 0.26
C LYS A 88 0.38 -16.65 0.32
N HIS A 89 1.28 -17.52 -0.16
CA HIS A 89 2.67 -17.14 -0.49
C HIS A 89 2.67 -16.25 -1.76
N VAL A 90 1.90 -15.17 -1.75
CA VAL A 90 1.78 -14.25 -2.89
C VAL A 90 3.14 -13.60 -3.09
N CYS A 91 3.44 -13.28 -4.35
CA CYS A 91 4.63 -12.52 -4.73
C CYS A 91 4.88 -11.38 -3.72
N PRO A 92 6.07 -11.29 -3.11
CA PRO A 92 6.34 -10.28 -2.08
C PRO A 92 6.35 -8.85 -2.64
N ARG A 93 6.29 -8.69 -3.97
CA ARG A 93 6.26 -7.39 -4.62
C ARG A 93 4.83 -6.82 -4.59
N PRO A 94 4.61 -5.63 -4.03
CA PRO A 94 3.29 -5.03 -3.90
C PRO A 94 2.53 -4.96 -5.22
N ASP A 95 3.21 -4.52 -6.28
CA ASP A 95 2.67 -4.36 -7.63
C ASP A 95 2.15 -5.65 -8.26
N CYS A 96 2.65 -6.81 -7.81
CA CYS A 96 2.14 -8.10 -8.27
C CYS A 96 0.85 -8.51 -7.54
N ARG A 97 0.66 -8.13 -6.27
CA ARG A 97 -0.42 -8.69 -5.42
C ARG A 97 -1.79 -8.14 -5.78
N TYR A 98 -1.92 -6.82 -5.78
CA TYR A 98 -3.20 -6.17 -6.06
C TYR A 98 -3.63 -6.31 -7.52
N LYS A 99 -2.67 -6.28 -8.46
CA LYS A 99 -2.96 -6.56 -9.88
C LYS A 99 -3.45 -7.99 -10.10
N ALA A 100 -2.87 -8.96 -9.41
CA ALA A 100 -3.33 -10.35 -9.49
C ALA A 100 -4.71 -10.55 -8.87
N TYR A 101 -5.08 -9.73 -7.87
CA TYR A 101 -6.35 -9.85 -7.17
C TYR A 101 -7.50 -9.15 -7.89
N CYS A 102 -7.33 -7.87 -8.25
CA CYS A 102 -8.42 -7.03 -8.78
C CYS A 102 -8.06 -6.29 -10.08
N GLY A 103 -6.95 -6.60 -10.72
CA GLY A 103 -6.58 -6.01 -12.02
C GLY A 103 -7.60 -6.31 -13.13
N ILE A 104 -7.66 -5.41 -14.11
CA ILE A 104 -8.36 -5.58 -15.40
C ILE A 104 -7.39 -6.04 -16.48
#